data_AF-A0A816HA47-F1
#
_entry.id   AF-A0A816HA47-F1
#
_cell.length_a   1.000
_cell.length_b   1.000
_cell.length_c   1.000
_cell.angle_alpha   90.00
_cell.angle_beta   90.00
_cell.angle_gamma   90.00
#
_symmetry.space_group_name_H-M   'P 1'
#
loop_
_entity.id
_entity.type
_entity.pdbx_description
1 polymer ?
#
loop_
_entity_poly.entity_id
_entity_poly.type
_entity_poly.pdbx_seq_one_letter_code
_entity_poly.pdbx_strand_id
1 'polypeptide(L)'
;TPIEAVYCFPIEEQSAIYAFKAQIDDREISAQLKEKKEAQQEYNNALQDGHGAYLLEQDEKSQDNFIINVGALPPSKECTITIGYVTELNLVQGSLIRFVVPTTIAPRYDPHKGGLASPAGTTSKYVQSSPYTIDFRCHIGKTLGSGAEQITQVSSSSHPIEIDLTQQDTYIVTFSQQNTHLDRDILINIELSNQRNSTIMAVETGAIMATFIPTEEECHQASKNDLMNEFIFIVDCSG
;
A
#
# COMPACT_ATOMS: atom_id res chain seq x y z
N THR A 1 -19.83 -8.98 -24.97
CA THR A 1 -18.57 -9.71 -25.19
C THR A 1 -17.72 -9.57 -23.94
N PRO A 2 -16.85 -10.54 -23.63
CA PRO A 2 -15.89 -10.38 -22.54
C PRO A 2 -15.02 -9.15 -22.76
N ILE A 3 -14.55 -8.55 -21.67
CA ILE A 3 -13.64 -7.40 -21.69
C ILE A 3 -12.34 -7.74 -20.98
N GLU A 4 -11.30 -6.97 -21.26
CA GLU A 4 -10.12 -6.88 -20.41
C GLU A 4 -10.20 -5.56 -19.65
N ALA A 5 -10.13 -5.63 -18.31
CA ALA A 5 -10.13 -4.46 -17.45
C ALA A 5 -8.72 -4.23 -16.91
N VAL A 6 -8.29 -2.98 -16.96
CA VAL A 6 -6.97 -2.55 -16.47
C VAL A 6 -7.19 -1.53 -15.37
N TYR A 7 -6.59 -1.76 -14.21
CA TYR A 7 -6.60 -0.82 -13.10
C TYR A 7 -5.16 -0.50 -12.68
N CYS A 8 -4.82 0.78 -12.65
CA CYS A 8 -3.52 1.24 -12.19
C CYS A 8 -3.70 1.96 -10.85
N PHE A 9 -2.83 1.67 -9.88
CA PHE A 9 -2.82 2.35 -8.59
C PHE A 9 -1.37 2.63 -8.14
N PRO A 10 -1.13 3.76 -7.47
CA PRO A 10 0.17 4.05 -6.89
C PRO A 10 0.32 3.40 -5.50
N ILE A 11 1.55 3.11 -5.10
CA ILE A 11 1.95 2.83 -3.70
C ILE A 11 3.21 3.62 -3.38
N GLU A 12 3.55 3.77 -2.09
CA GLU A 12 4.80 4.43 -1.71
C GLU A 12 6.01 3.59 -2.14
N GLU A 13 7.15 4.24 -2.43
CA GLU A 13 8.36 3.58 -2.93
C GLU A 13 8.89 2.49 -1.98
N GLN A 14 8.68 2.64 -0.67
CA GLN A 14 9.08 1.70 0.37
C GLN A 14 7.99 0.66 0.71
N SER A 15 6.96 0.55 -0.12
CA SER A 15 5.89 -0.44 0.05
C SER A 15 6.25 -1.79 -0.56
N ALA A 16 5.70 -2.87 0.01
CA ALA A 16 5.78 -4.22 -0.54
C ALA A 16 4.40 -4.87 -0.60
N ILE A 17 4.01 -5.37 -1.78
CA ILE A 17 2.79 -6.16 -1.97
C ILE A 17 3.07 -7.61 -1.57
N TYR A 18 2.23 -8.17 -0.71
CA TYR A 18 2.36 -9.54 -0.21
C TYR A 18 1.13 -10.42 -0.50
N ALA A 19 0.00 -9.82 -0.90
CA ALA A 19 -1.21 -10.57 -1.23
C ALA A 19 -1.95 -9.95 -2.41
N PHE A 20 -2.46 -10.82 -3.29
CA PHE A 20 -3.40 -10.48 -4.35
C PHE A 20 -4.46 -11.58 -4.46
N LYS A 21 -5.72 -11.18 -4.49
CA LYS A 21 -6.86 -12.08 -4.69
C LYS A 21 -7.84 -11.45 -5.67
N ALA A 22 -8.40 -12.29 -6.52
CA ALA A 22 -9.54 -11.94 -7.36
C ALA A 22 -10.72 -12.85 -7.01
N GLN A 23 -11.89 -12.27 -6.87
CA GLN A 23 -13.14 -13.01 -6.69
C GLN A 23 -14.07 -12.70 -7.86
N ILE A 24 -14.63 -13.74 -8.45
CA ILE A 24 -15.65 -13.64 -9.50
C ILE A 24 -16.74 -14.67 -9.24
N ASP A 25 -17.99 -14.21 -9.14
CA ASP A 25 -19.09 -15.04 -8.62
C ASP A 25 -18.69 -15.70 -7.28
N ASP A 26 -18.78 -17.04 -7.19
CA ASP A 26 -18.43 -17.82 -6.00
C ASP A 26 -16.99 -18.37 -6.04
N ARG A 27 -16.16 -17.90 -6.98
CA ARG A 27 -14.78 -18.38 -7.16
C ARG A 27 -13.78 -17.38 -6.62
N GLU A 28 -12.96 -17.82 -5.67
CA GLU A 28 -11.77 -17.10 -5.23
C GLU A 28 -10.54 -17.62 -5.98
N ILE A 29 -9.76 -16.69 -6.54
CA ILE A 29 -8.47 -16.94 -7.17
C ILE A 29 -7.40 -16.32 -6.27
N SER A 30 -6.52 -17.18 -5.74
CA SER A 30 -5.33 -16.76 -4.98
C SER A 30 -4.13 -16.64 -5.90
N ALA A 31 -3.38 -15.55 -5.76
CA ALA A 31 -2.18 -15.31 -6.57
C ALA A 31 -1.01 -16.22 -6.18
N GLN A 32 -0.18 -16.55 -7.17
CA GLN A 32 1.13 -17.14 -6.97
C GLN A 32 2.19 -16.15 -7.45
N LEU A 33 3.18 -15.86 -6.60
CA LEU A 33 4.31 -15.02 -6.98
C LEU A 33 5.22 -15.79 -7.95
N LYS A 34 5.56 -15.16 -9.08
CA LYS A 34 6.42 -15.71 -10.12
C LYS A 34 7.35 -14.64 -10.68
N GLU A 35 8.35 -15.06 -11.44
CA GLU A 35 9.16 -14.13 -12.22
C GLU A 35 8.28 -13.39 -13.23
N LYS A 36 8.58 -12.12 -13.49
CA LYS A 36 7.71 -11.23 -14.25
C LYS A 36 7.33 -11.79 -15.63
N LYS A 37 8.30 -12.29 -16.41
CA LYS A 37 8.06 -12.80 -17.76
C LYS A 37 7.26 -14.11 -17.73
N GLU A 38 7.51 -14.95 -16.74
CA GLU A 38 6.73 -16.18 -16.52
C GLU A 38 5.26 -15.85 -16.25
N ALA A 39 4.98 -14.92 -15.31
CA ALA A 39 3.63 -14.49 -14.98
C ALA A 39 2.90 -13.88 -16.20
N GLN A 40 3.59 -13.03 -16.97
CA GLN A 40 3.05 -12.44 -18.20
C GLN A 40 2.75 -13.50 -19.26
N GLN A 41 3.63 -14.50 -19.42
CA GLN A 41 3.42 -15.57 -20.39
C GLN A 41 2.22 -16.44 -20.03
N GLU A 42 2.08 -16.81 -18.75
CA GLU A 42 0.93 -17.59 -18.28
C GLU A 42 -0.38 -16.82 -18.42
N TYR A 43 -0.39 -15.53 -18.09
CA TYR A 43 -1.54 -14.65 -18.30
C TYR A 43 -1.98 -14.66 -19.77
N ASN A 44 -1.05 -14.44 -20.70
CA ASN A 44 -1.35 -14.41 -22.13
C ASN A 44 -1.83 -15.75 -22.67
N ASN A 45 -1.22 -16.86 -22.24
CA ASN A 45 -1.64 -18.21 -22.64
C ASN A 45 -3.07 -18.50 -22.17
N ALA A 46 -3.39 -18.17 -20.91
CA ALA A 46 -4.74 -18.35 -20.38
C ALA A 46 -5.79 -17.58 -21.19
N LEU A 47 -5.48 -16.34 -21.62
CA LEU A 47 -6.38 -15.56 -22.48
C LEU A 47 -6.54 -16.16 -23.88
N GLN A 48 -5.47 -16.70 -24.47
CA GLN A 48 -5.52 -17.37 -25.77
C GLN A 48 -6.41 -18.62 -25.72
N ASP A 49 -6.37 -19.34 -24.60
CA ASP A 49 -7.20 -20.52 -24.35
C ASP A 49 -8.65 -20.16 -23.97
N GLY A 50 -8.98 -18.87 -23.88
CA GLY A 50 -10.32 -18.37 -23.54
C GLY A 50 -10.66 -18.46 -22.06
N HIS A 51 -9.66 -18.59 -21.19
CA HIS A 51 -9.81 -18.58 -19.75
C HIS A 51 -9.74 -17.16 -19.18
N GLY A 52 -10.37 -16.95 -18.02
CA GLY A 52 -10.16 -15.74 -17.22
C GLY A 52 -8.75 -15.73 -16.64
N ALA A 53 -8.06 -14.59 -16.74
CA ALA A 53 -6.71 -14.43 -16.25
C ALA A 53 -6.59 -13.15 -15.41
N TYR A 54 -5.76 -13.19 -14.37
CA TYR A 54 -5.61 -12.11 -13.39
C TYR A 54 -4.13 -11.91 -13.11
N LEU A 55 -3.62 -10.70 -13.35
CA LEU A 55 -2.21 -10.38 -13.21
C LEU A 55 -2.08 -9.07 -12.42
N LEU A 56 -1.23 -9.07 -11.41
CA LEU A 56 -0.75 -7.87 -10.72
C LEU A 56 0.75 -7.76 -10.98
N GLU A 57 1.20 -6.61 -11.48
CA GLU A 57 2.63 -6.37 -11.74
C GLU A 57 3.02 -4.90 -11.51
N GLN A 58 4.30 -4.67 -11.25
CA GLN A 58 4.87 -3.33 -11.17
C GLN A 58 5.10 -2.76 -12.59
N ASP A 59 4.77 -1.49 -12.79
CA ASP A 59 4.99 -0.78 -14.06
C ASP A 59 6.50 -0.69 -14.36
N GLU A 60 6.88 -0.95 -15.60
CA GLU A 60 8.30 -0.97 -16.01
C GLU A 60 8.97 0.40 -15.97
N LYS A 61 8.17 1.48 -16.06
CA LYS A 61 8.65 2.86 -16.16
C LYS A 61 8.50 3.63 -14.85
N SER A 62 7.69 3.13 -13.93
CA SER A 62 7.29 3.82 -12.70
C SER A 62 7.21 2.83 -11.55
N GLN A 63 8.24 2.82 -10.70
CA GLN A 63 8.34 1.85 -9.60
C GLN A 63 7.25 2.01 -8.54
N ASP A 64 6.67 3.20 -8.43
CA ASP A 64 5.55 3.52 -7.54
C ASP A 64 4.18 3.12 -8.11
N ASN A 65 4.09 2.67 -9.37
CA ASN A 65 2.82 2.29 -9.99
C ASN A 65 2.71 0.78 -10.17
N PHE A 66 1.54 0.25 -9.81
CA PHE A 66 1.18 -1.14 -10.03
C PHE A 66 -0.03 -1.23 -10.96
N ILE A 67 -0.06 -2.31 -11.73
CA ILE A 67 -1.04 -2.57 -12.78
C ILE A 67 -1.71 -3.88 -12.47
N ILE A 68 -3.04 -3.87 -12.46
CA ILE A 68 -3.89 -5.05 -12.38
C ILE A 68 -4.55 -5.23 -13.75
N ASN A 69 -4.36 -6.40 -14.33
CA ASN A 69 -5.04 -6.82 -15.54
C ASN A 69 -6.02 -7.95 -15.20
N VAL A 70 -7.30 -7.72 -15.51
CA VAL A 70 -8.38 -8.71 -15.40
C VAL A 70 -8.85 -9.04 -16.80
N GLY A 71 -8.34 -10.14 -17.35
CA GLY A 71 -8.61 -10.55 -18.71
C GLY A 71 -9.79 -11.51 -18.82
N ALA A 72 -10.50 -11.40 -19.94
CA ALA A 72 -11.70 -12.17 -20.26
C ALA A 72 -12.83 -12.09 -19.20
N LEU A 73 -13.01 -10.91 -18.58
CA LEU A 73 -14.12 -10.64 -17.66
C LEU A 73 -15.46 -10.77 -18.40
N PRO A 74 -16.35 -11.71 -18.00
CA PRO A 74 -17.59 -11.94 -18.72
C PRO A 74 -18.58 -10.75 -18.59
N PRO A 75 -19.49 -10.57 -19.57
CA PRO A 75 -20.53 -9.55 -19.49
C PRO A 75 -21.39 -9.67 -18.23
N SER A 76 -21.74 -8.54 -17.63
CA SER A 76 -22.61 -8.46 -16.45
C SER A 76 -22.09 -9.22 -15.23
N LYS A 77 -20.79 -9.51 -15.18
CA LYS A 77 -20.11 -10.08 -14.01
C LYS A 77 -19.29 -9.03 -13.29
N GLU A 78 -19.24 -9.18 -11.97
CA GLU A 78 -18.42 -8.35 -11.08
C GLU A 78 -17.18 -9.15 -10.69
N CYS A 79 -16.03 -8.47 -10.69
CA CYS A 79 -14.79 -9.01 -10.15
C CYS A 79 -14.34 -8.12 -9.00
N THR A 80 -14.22 -8.69 -7.81
CA THR A 80 -13.69 -8.01 -6.63
C THR A 80 -12.20 -8.31 -6.52
N ILE A 81 -11.39 -7.26 -6.41
CA ILE A 81 -9.95 -7.37 -6.24
C ILE A 81 -9.58 -7.02 -4.80
N THR A 82 -8.77 -7.85 -4.15
CA THR A 82 -8.20 -7.58 -2.83
C THR A 82 -6.68 -7.60 -2.92
N ILE A 83 -6.05 -6.56 -2.39
CA ILE A 83 -4.60 -6.39 -2.40
C ILE A 83 -4.16 -6.20 -0.95
N GLY A 84 -3.10 -6.90 -0.55
CA GLY A 84 -2.40 -6.67 0.71
C GLY A 84 -1.02 -6.11 0.43
N TYR A 85 -0.70 -4.99 1.07
CA TYR A 85 0.64 -4.42 1.04
C TYR A 85 1.00 -3.85 2.42
N VAL A 86 2.30 -3.72 2.65
CA VAL A 86 2.88 -3.05 3.83
C VAL A 86 3.67 -1.84 3.36
N THR A 87 3.72 -0.77 4.17
CA THR A 87 4.51 0.43 3.89
C THR A 87 5.13 0.98 5.15
N GLU A 88 6.26 1.69 4.99
CA GLU A 88 6.93 2.38 6.09
C GLU A 88 6.08 3.56 6.56
N LEU A 89 5.99 3.75 7.88
CA LEU A 89 5.32 4.90 8.44
C LEU A 89 6.32 6.06 8.59
N ASN A 90 6.09 7.15 7.85
CA ASN A 90 6.97 8.29 7.84
C ASN A 90 6.96 9.03 9.19
N LEU A 91 8.12 9.14 9.86
CA LEU A 91 8.28 9.90 11.09
C LEU A 91 8.83 11.31 10.80
N VAL A 92 7.99 12.32 11.02
CA VAL A 92 8.30 13.73 10.81
C VAL A 92 8.71 14.37 12.14
N GLN A 93 9.90 14.98 12.18
CA GLN A 93 10.42 15.70 13.36
C GLN A 93 10.42 14.89 14.67
N GLY A 94 10.43 13.55 14.56
CA GLY A 94 10.51 12.64 15.69
C GLY A 94 9.19 12.36 16.42
N SER A 95 8.13 13.17 16.26
CA SER A 95 6.88 13.01 17.03
C SER A 95 5.60 12.98 16.20
N LEU A 96 5.68 13.18 14.88
CA LEU A 96 4.53 13.12 13.99
C LEU A 96 4.68 11.96 13.02
N ILE A 97 3.85 10.93 13.16
CA ILE A 97 3.76 9.85 12.17
C ILE A 97 2.78 10.29 11.07
N ARG A 98 3.18 10.15 9.81
CA ARG A 98 2.35 10.40 8.64
C ARG A 98 2.14 9.12 7.85
N PHE A 99 0.90 8.69 7.76
CA PHE A 99 0.46 7.62 6.87
C PHE A 99 -0.19 8.22 5.63
N VAL A 100 0.24 7.78 4.44
CA VAL A 100 -0.26 8.25 3.15
C VAL A 100 -0.83 7.08 2.37
N VAL A 101 -2.04 7.23 1.85
CA VAL A 101 -2.57 6.37 0.78
C VAL A 101 -2.58 7.22 -0.49
N PRO A 102 -1.64 6.99 -1.42
CA PRO A 102 -1.59 7.74 -2.66
C PRO A 102 -2.77 7.31 -3.55
N THR A 103 -3.38 8.29 -4.21
CA THR A 103 -4.58 8.06 -5.05
C THR A 103 -4.40 8.61 -6.46
N THR A 104 -3.37 9.44 -6.65
CA THR A 104 -3.16 10.18 -7.89
C THR A 104 -2.03 9.56 -8.71
N ILE A 105 -2.34 9.14 -9.93
CA ILE A 105 -1.33 8.77 -10.93
C ILE A 105 -1.12 9.94 -11.87
N ALA A 106 0.00 10.63 -11.73
CA ALA A 106 0.40 11.67 -12.66
C ALA A 106 1.02 11.05 -13.94
N PRO A 107 0.65 11.51 -15.15
CA PRO A 107 1.37 11.14 -16.37
C PRO A 107 2.85 11.50 -16.25
N ARG A 108 3.74 10.58 -16.61
CA ARG A 108 5.20 10.76 -16.51
C ARG A 108 5.82 10.99 -17.89
N TYR A 109 6.94 11.70 -17.94
CA TYR A 109 7.63 11.91 -19.21
C TYR A 109 8.26 10.61 -19.71
N ASP A 110 7.94 10.24 -20.96
CA ASP A 110 8.53 9.10 -21.66
C ASP A 110 9.47 9.63 -22.76
N PRO A 111 10.81 9.54 -22.56
CA PRO A 111 11.78 10.03 -23.53
C PRO A 111 11.74 9.28 -24.86
N HIS A 112 11.23 8.04 -24.90
CA HIS A 112 11.10 7.26 -26.13
C HIS A 112 9.90 7.68 -26.97
N LYS A 113 8.88 8.27 -26.34
CA LYS A 113 7.68 8.81 -27.02
C LYS A 113 7.72 10.33 -27.20
N GLY A 114 8.73 11.01 -26.65
CA GLY A 114 8.90 12.46 -26.77
C GLY A 114 7.80 13.28 -26.08
N GLY A 115 7.21 12.75 -25.01
CA GLY A 115 6.06 13.39 -24.34
C GLY A 115 5.60 12.67 -23.08
N LEU A 116 4.46 13.09 -22.53
CA LEU A 116 3.86 12.42 -21.37
C LEU A 116 3.24 11.08 -21.79
N ALA A 117 3.48 10.04 -20.99
CA ALA A 117 2.86 8.73 -21.10
C ALA A 117 2.14 8.38 -19.79
N SER A 118 1.03 7.66 -19.91
CA SER A 118 0.38 7.05 -18.76
C SER A 118 0.94 5.65 -18.52
N PRO A 119 0.89 5.15 -17.27
CA PRO A 119 1.24 3.76 -16.96
C PRO A 119 0.41 2.76 -17.77
N ALA A 120 0.97 1.56 -17.97
CA ALA A 120 0.34 0.46 -18.70
C ALA A 120 -0.11 0.78 -20.15
N GLY A 121 0.44 1.83 -20.78
CA GLY A 121 0.01 2.24 -22.13
C GLY A 121 -1.43 2.76 -22.21
N THR A 122 -2.04 3.05 -21.06
CA THR A 122 -3.40 3.60 -20.99
C THR A 122 -3.48 4.99 -21.61
N THR A 123 -4.65 5.36 -22.13
CA THR A 123 -4.94 6.72 -22.59
C THR A 123 -5.53 7.56 -21.45
N SER A 124 -4.99 7.41 -20.24
CA SER A 124 -5.52 8.09 -19.06
C SER A 124 -5.39 9.60 -19.23
N LYS A 125 -6.52 10.26 -19.49
CA LYS A 125 -6.66 11.70 -19.29
C LYS A 125 -6.67 11.90 -17.77
N TYR A 126 -5.99 12.93 -17.27
CA TYR A 126 -6.11 13.32 -15.86
C TYR A 126 -7.60 13.41 -15.48
N VAL A 127 -8.07 12.44 -14.71
CA VAL A 127 -9.48 12.37 -14.30
C VAL A 127 -9.59 13.20 -13.03
N GLN A 128 -10.09 14.44 -13.16
CA GLN A 128 -10.29 15.34 -12.02
C GLN A 128 -11.32 14.82 -10.99
N SER A 129 -12.16 13.86 -11.38
CA SER A 129 -13.15 13.24 -10.49
C SER A 129 -13.37 11.79 -10.88
N SER A 130 -12.97 10.85 -10.02
CA SER A 130 -13.34 9.44 -10.19
C SER A 130 -14.86 9.30 -10.13
N PRO A 131 -15.50 8.55 -11.04
CA PRO A 131 -16.95 8.30 -10.99
C PRO A 131 -17.35 7.38 -9.83
N TYR A 132 -16.37 6.91 -9.05
CA TYR A 132 -16.55 6.03 -7.91
C TYR A 132 -16.14 6.74 -6.62
N THR A 133 -16.69 6.25 -5.53
CA THR A 133 -16.40 6.72 -4.18
C THR A 133 -15.72 5.60 -3.40
N ILE A 134 -15.03 5.98 -2.33
CA ILE A 134 -14.34 5.04 -1.47
C ILE A 134 -14.90 5.11 -0.04
N ASP A 135 -14.94 3.96 0.61
CA ASP A 135 -15.04 3.87 2.06
C ASP A 135 -13.63 3.69 2.63
N PHE A 136 -13.29 4.50 3.63
CA PHE A 136 -12.01 4.43 4.31
C PHE A 136 -12.19 3.99 5.76
N ARG A 137 -11.38 3.01 6.17
CA ARG A 137 -11.31 2.54 7.55
C ARG A 137 -9.86 2.25 7.90
N CYS A 138 -9.32 2.96 8.89
CA CYS A 138 -7.97 2.78 9.39
C CYS A 138 -8.01 2.40 10.87
N HIS A 139 -7.26 1.36 11.22
CA HIS A 139 -7.11 0.88 12.59
C HIS A 139 -5.72 1.29 13.10
N ILE A 140 -5.67 2.05 14.19
CA ILE A 140 -4.42 2.50 14.81
C ILE A 140 -4.33 1.88 16.21
N GLY A 141 -3.34 1.02 16.44
CA GLY A 141 -3.10 0.43 17.75
C GLY A 141 -2.72 1.48 18.80
N LYS A 142 -3.35 1.45 19.97
CA LYS A 142 -3.05 2.34 21.10
C LYS A 142 -1.75 1.99 21.82
N THR A 143 -1.34 0.73 21.75
CA THR A 143 -0.13 0.23 22.40
C THR A 143 1.10 0.58 21.57
N LEU A 144 1.78 1.66 21.93
CA LEU A 144 3.19 1.84 21.65
C LEU A 144 3.97 1.29 22.85
N GLY A 145 5.06 0.56 22.61
CA GLY A 145 5.78 -0.22 23.63
C GLY A 145 6.14 0.56 24.91
N SER A 146 6.31 -0.18 26.01
CA SER A 146 6.78 0.25 27.34
C SER A 146 6.69 1.77 27.66
N GLY A 147 5.46 2.30 27.67
CA GLY A 147 5.04 3.36 28.60
C GLY A 147 5.39 4.82 28.32
N ALA A 148 6.18 5.17 27.29
CA ALA A 148 6.63 6.56 27.08
C ALA A 148 5.97 7.30 25.89
N GLU A 149 5.55 6.60 24.85
CA GLU A 149 4.96 7.21 23.66
C GLU A 149 3.44 7.02 23.67
N GLN A 150 2.67 8.09 23.80
CA GLN A 150 1.20 8.04 23.72
C GLN A 150 0.74 8.83 22.50
N ILE A 151 -0.28 8.33 21.81
CA ILE A 151 -0.93 9.09 20.75
C ILE A 151 -1.71 10.23 21.41
N THR A 152 -1.32 11.47 21.11
CA THR A 152 -1.98 12.69 21.62
C THR A 152 -3.10 13.15 20.71
N GLN A 153 -2.92 12.97 19.39
CA GLN A 153 -3.88 13.41 18.40
C GLN A 153 -3.80 12.54 17.14
N VAL A 154 -4.97 12.26 16.55
CA VAL A 154 -5.08 11.75 15.19
C VAL A 154 -5.86 12.77 14.37
N SER A 155 -5.33 13.16 13.22
CA SER A 155 -5.95 14.13 12.32
C SER A 155 -5.76 13.75 10.87
N SER A 156 -6.53 14.35 9.97
CA SER A 156 -6.30 14.25 8.54
C SER A 156 -6.26 15.64 7.93
N SER A 157 -5.23 15.89 7.12
CA SER A 157 -5.09 17.14 6.37
C SER A 157 -5.75 17.10 4.99
N SER A 158 -6.21 15.93 4.53
CA SER A 158 -6.85 15.79 3.22
C SER A 158 -8.35 15.55 3.27
N HIS A 159 -8.85 14.77 4.23
CA HIS A 159 -10.27 14.41 4.31
C HIS A 159 -10.79 14.61 5.73
N PRO A 160 -12.06 15.01 5.90
CA PRO A 160 -12.63 15.13 7.24
C PRO A 160 -12.92 13.73 7.81
N ILE A 161 -12.38 13.44 8.98
CA ILE A 161 -12.43 12.13 9.63
C ILE A 161 -13.26 12.13 10.91
N GLU A 162 -13.80 10.97 11.25
CA GLU A 162 -14.34 10.62 12.56
C GLU A 162 -13.45 9.55 13.20
N ILE A 163 -13.35 9.59 14.53
CA ILE A 163 -12.52 8.67 15.29
C ILE A 163 -13.40 7.99 16.35
N ASP A 164 -13.54 6.68 16.23
CA ASP A 164 -14.17 5.84 17.23
C ASP A 164 -13.11 5.40 18.27
N LEU A 165 -13.40 5.77 19.52
CA LEU A 165 -12.57 5.54 20.70
C LEU A 165 -13.09 4.41 21.60
N THR A 166 -14.20 3.77 21.23
CA THR A 166 -14.90 2.78 22.06
C THR A 166 -14.05 1.53 22.32
N GLN A 167 -13.15 1.18 21.40
CA GLN A 167 -12.25 0.03 21.57
C GLN A 167 -11.09 0.36 22.50
N GLN A 168 -10.77 -0.56 23.42
CA GLN A 168 -9.76 -0.33 24.44
C GLN A 168 -8.36 -0.09 23.87
N ASP A 169 -7.97 -0.86 22.83
CA ASP A 169 -6.61 -0.90 22.32
C ASP A 169 -6.45 -0.37 20.89
N THR A 170 -7.50 0.21 20.29
CA THR A 170 -7.48 0.67 18.90
C THR A 170 -8.27 1.96 18.73
N TYR A 171 -7.76 2.87 17.90
CA TYR A 171 -8.51 3.96 17.29
C TYR A 171 -9.03 3.48 15.93
N ILE A 172 -10.34 3.64 15.67
CA ILE A 172 -10.90 3.36 14.34
C ILE A 172 -11.19 4.71 13.69
N VAL A 173 -10.49 5.00 12.60
CA VAL A 173 -10.63 6.23 11.83
C VAL A 173 -11.41 5.95 10.56
N THR A 174 -12.48 6.71 10.33
CA THR A 174 -13.30 6.65 9.12
C THR A 174 -13.51 8.03 8.53
N PHE A 175 -13.93 8.12 7.26
CA PHE A 175 -14.41 9.39 6.74
C PHE A 175 -15.73 9.78 7.41
N SER A 176 -15.84 11.06 7.77
CA SER A 176 -17.07 11.67 8.32
C SER A 176 -18.15 11.86 7.25
N GLN A 177 -17.73 11.90 5.98
CA GLN A 177 -18.61 12.10 4.84
C GLN A 177 -18.83 10.77 4.12
N GLN A 178 -20.05 10.56 3.63
CA GLN A 178 -20.33 9.48 2.70
C GLN A 178 -19.90 9.88 1.28
N ASN A 179 -19.69 8.89 0.41
CA ASN A 179 -19.41 9.11 -1.00
C ASN A 179 -18.15 9.96 -1.25
N THR A 180 -17.07 9.70 -0.50
CA THR A 180 -15.80 10.41 -0.68
C THR A 180 -15.15 10.04 -2.01
N HIS A 181 -14.79 11.05 -2.81
CA HIS A 181 -14.06 10.84 -4.05
C HIS A 181 -12.55 10.84 -3.81
N LEU A 182 -11.83 10.02 -4.59
CA LEU A 182 -10.36 9.96 -4.59
C LEU A 182 -9.76 11.09 -5.45
N ASP A 183 -9.97 12.34 -5.07
CA ASP A 183 -9.46 13.52 -5.79
C ASP A 183 -8.08 14.00 -5.28
N ARG A 184 -7.60 13.43 -4.18
CA ARG A 184 -6.32 13.70 -3.52
C ARG A 184 -5.93 12.54 -2.61
N ASP A 185 -4.66 12.47 -2.24
CA ASP A 185 -4.14 11.42 -1.37
C ASP A 185 -4.79 11.46 0.02
N ILE A 186 -4.95 10.28 0.64
CA ILE A 186 -5.45 10.17 2.01
C ILE A 186 -4.27 10.34 2.96
N LEU A 187 -4.32 11.33 3.84
CA LEU A 187 -3.26 11.70 4.76
C LEU A 187 -3.76 11.57 6.18
N ILE A 188 -3.18 10.64 6.95
CA ILE A 188 -3.46 10.48 8.38
C ILE A 188 -2.21 10.88 9.16
N ASN A 189 -2.36 11.90 10.01
CA ASN A 189 -1.33 12.41 10.91
C ASN A 189 -1.61 11.87 12.32
N ILE A 190 -0.61 11.25 12.93
CA ILE A 190 -0.68 10.67 14.27
C ILE A 190 0.42 11.35 15.09
N GLU A 191 0.02 12.22 16.02
CA GLU A 191 0.93 12.93 16.89
C GLU A 191 1.20 12.12 18.16
N LEU A 192 2.48 12.07 18.55
CA LEU A 192 2.98 11.39 19.72
C LEU A 192 3.29 12.39 20.83
N SER A 193 3.13 11.96 22.08
CA SER A 193 3.42 12.76 23.28
C SER A 193 4.88 13.14 23.42
N ASN A 194 5.78 12.32 22.87
CA ASN A 194 7.23 12.45 22.94
C ASN A 194 7.86 12.06 21.60
N GLN A 195 9.13 12.41 21.42
CA GLN A 195 9.90 11.89 20.29
C GLN A 195 10.01 10.37 20.37
N ARG A 196 9.84 9.73 19.22
CA ARG A 196 9.88 8.29 19.05
C ARG A 196 11.32 7.81 19.03
N ASN A 197 11.59 6.87 19.92
CA ASN A 197 12.91 6.28 20.14
C ASN A 197 12.85 4.74 20.08
N SER A 198 11.79 4.19 19.46
CA SER A 198 11.46 2.76 19.50
C SER A 198 11.36 2.13 18.11
N THR A 199 11.82 0.89 17.99
CA THR A 199 11.63 0.04 16.80
C THR A 199 10.14 -0.21 16.56
N ILE A 200 9.70 -0.04 15.32
CA ILE A 200 8.36 -0.45 14.88
C ILE A 200 8.47 -1.84 14.30
N MET A 201 7.61 -2.76 14.75
CA MET A 201 7.43 -4.05 14.09
C MET A 201 5.94 -4.21 13.79
N ALA A 202 5.61 -4.35 12.51
CA ALA A 202 4.30 -4.78 12.06
C ALA A 202 4.42 -6.23 11.59
N VAL A 203 3.52 -7.08 12.09
CA VAL A 203 3.44 -8.49 11.71
C VAL A 203 2.01 -8.74 11.26
N GLU A 204 1.89 -9.14 10.00
CA GLU A 204 0.63 -9.52 9.36
C GLU A 204 0.79 -10.92 8.77
N THR A 205 -0.32 -11.59 8.48
CA THR A 205 -0.24 -12.90 7.83
C THR A 205 0.37 -12.75 6.43
N GLY A 206 1.63 -13.16 6.26
CA GLY A 206 2.36 -13.07 5.00
C GLY A 206 3.27 -11.85 4.83
N ALA A 207 3.36 -10.96 5.83
CA ALA A 207 4.29 -9.83 5.78
C ALA A 207 4.83 -9.45 7.17
N ILE A 208 6.11 -9.10 7.22
CA ILE A 208 6.76 -8.52 8.40
C ILE A 208 7.45 -7.24 7.94
N MET A 209 7.23 -6.16 8.68
CA MET A 209 7.94 -4.91 8.49
C MET A 209 8.56 -4.47 9.80
N ALA A 210 9.86 -4.14 9.77
CA ALA A 210 10.58 -3.65 10.92
C ALA A 210 11.34 -2.35 10.58
N THR A 211 11.09 -1.28 11.33
CA THR A 211 11.80 0.00 11.23
C THR A 211 12.57 0.23 12.51
N PHE A 212 13.89 0.36 12.42
CA PHE A 212 14.78 0.59 13.55
C PHE A 212 15.14 2.07 13.63
N ILE A 213 14.83 2.70 14.77
CA ILE A 213 15.09 4.13 14.99
C ILE A 213 16.05 4.26 16.17
N PRO A 214 17.37 4.29 15.93
CA PRO A 214 18.35 4.45 17.00
C PRO A 214 18.31 5.87 17.56
N THR A 215 18.45 6.00 18.88
CA THR A 215 18.58 7.28 19.58
C THR A 215 19.96 7.90 19.37
N GLU A 216 20.07 9.22 19.55
CA GLU A 216 21.38 9.89 19.55
C GLU A 216 22.32 9.32 20.62
N GLU A 217 21.80 8.95 21.80
CA GLU A 217 22.60 8.33 22.85
C GLU A 217 23.12 6.95 22.43
N GLU A 218 22.31 6.11 21.80
CA GLU A 218 22.72 4.81 21.29
C GLU A 218 23.80 4.94 20.20
N CYS A 219 23.64 5.91 19.29
CA CYS A 219 24.64 6.23 18.27
C CYS A 219 25.97 6.72 18.88
N HIS A 220 25.91 7.56 19.92
CA HIS A 220 27.10 8.05 20.62
C HIS A 220 27.78 6.97 21.48
N GLN A 221 27.03 6.00 22.00
CA GLN A 221 27.60 4.88 22.76
C GLN A 221 28.22 3.83 21.84
N ALA A 222 27.59 3.53 20.71
CA ALA A 222 28.14 2.62 19.70
C ALA A 222 29.50 3.09 19.17
N SER A 223 29.62 4.40 18.89
CA SER A 223 30.88 5.00 18.43
C SER A 223 32.01 5.04 19.47
N LYS A 224 31.68 4.99 20.77
CA LYS A 224 32.67 4.95 21.86
C LYS A 224 33.13 3.54 22.23
N ASN A 225 32.26 2.55 22.07
CA ASN A 225 32.51 1.19 22.55
C ASN A 225 32.90 0.19 21.44
N ASP A 226 33.09 0.65 20.20
CA ASP A 226 33.33 -0.20 19.03
C ASP A 226 32.31 -1.36 18.92
N LEU A 227 31.08 -1.08 19.39
CA LEU A 227 29.97 -2.03 19.37
C LEU A 227 29.39 -2.02 17.96
N MET A 228 29.79 -3.01 17.16
CA MET A 228 29.06 -3.38 15.95
C MET A 228 27.75 -4.04 16.37
N ASN A 229 26.65 -3.32 16.23
CA ASN A 229 25.32 -3.91 16.34
C ASN A 229 25.08 -4.77 15.09
N GLU A 230 25.17 -6.09 15.23
CA GLU A 230 24.83 -7.05 14.16
C GLU A 230 23.35 -7.44 14.30
N PHE A 231 22.57 -7.20 13.24
CA PHE A 231 21.20 -7.67 13.14
C PHE A 231 21.15 -8.83 12.14
N ILE A 232 20.92 -10.04 12.64
CA ILE A 232 20.78 -11.24 11.81
C ILE A 232 19.29 -11.54 11.65
N PHE A 233 18.79 -11.38 10.41
CA PHE A 233 17.45 -11.81 10.04
C PHE A 233 17.52 -13.22 9.45
N ILE A 234 16.88 -14.18 10.12
CA ILE A 234 16.73 -15.54 9.58
C ILE A 234 15.34 -15.63 8.96
N VAL A 235 15.30 -15.65 7.63
CA VAL A 235 14.06 -15.82 6.85
C VAL A 235 14.07 -17.23 6.28
N ASP A 236 13.16 -18.07 6.77
CA ASP A 236 12.96 -19.42 6.23
C ASP A 236 12.05 -19.34 4.99
N CYS A 237 12.61 -19.67 3.83
CA CYS A 237 11.90 -19.68 2.55
C CYS A 237 11.57 -21.10 2.06
N SER A 238 11.58 -22.12 2.93
CA SER A 238 11.46 -23.54 2.54
C SER A 238 10.06 -24.01 2.08
N GLY A 239 9.17 -23.09 1.70
CA GLY A 239 7.86 -23.40 1.11
C GLY A 239 7.95 -24.11 -0.24
#